data_AF-A0A970EGL1-F1
#
_entry.id   AF-A0A970EGL1-F1
#
_cell.length_a   1.000
_cell.length_b   1.000
_cell.length_c   1.000
_cell.angle_alpha   90.00
_cell.angle_beta   90.00
_cell.angle_gamma   90.00
#
_symmetry.space_group_name_H-M   'P 1'
#
loop_
_entity.id
_entity.type
_entity.pdbx_description
1 polymer ?
#
loop_
_entity_poly.entity_id
_entity_poly.type
_entity_poly.pdbx_seq_one_letter_code
_entity_poly.pdbx_strand_id
1 'polypeptide(L)'
;MSRYGEVELFSECIRLARIFDDSISPHNYKDVYSFDEETQCALVKINNRKKFFGKPYDNARLINGRLYVDKFEFYSFFQNPNAIIVIPGIMGSRLKYGRRKVWEPTSAEVLSGYFEKHMVPYLAQSEKGYSRYYLKPVNDQKGAMDSYKEIVEELKKEFSAEYFVDFFAYDWRLPCEINRDILADYIRQNYGEVILVCHSMGGLIAESYIKQSYDNSCRVKYFISLGTPFLGAPKVISVF
;
A
#
# COMPACT_ATOMS: atom_id res chain seq x y z
N MET A 1 27.67 26.26 -23.64
CA MET A 1 27.15 27.43 -22.90
C MET A 1 25.63 27.33 -22.84
N SER A 2 25.10 26.70 -21.80
CA SER A 2 23.69 26.81 -21.40
C SER A 2 23.67 27.47 -20.02
N ARG A 3 22.91 28.55 -19.88
CA ARG A 3 22.75 29.31 -18.65
C ARG A 3 22.01 28.43 -17.63
N TYR A 4 22.72 27.87 -16.67
CA TYR A 4 22.14 27.26 -15.49
C TYR A 4 22.03 28.37 -14.43
N GLY A 5 20.80 28.75 -14.11
CA GLY A 5 20.49 29.81 -13.16
C GLY A 5 20.79 29.37 -11.72
N GLU A 6 21.27 30.33 -10.94
CA GLU A 6 21.47 30.24 -9.49
C GLU A 6 20.13 29.92 -8.81
N VAL A 7 20.07 28.84 -8.04
CA VAL A 7 18.92 28.53 -7.17
C VAL A 7 19.46 28.32 -5.77
N GLU A 8 19.07 29.17 -4.82
CA GLU A 8 19.40 28.97 -3.41
C GLU A 8 18.79 27.64 -2.95
N LEU A 9 19.59 26.75 -2.37
CA LEU A 9 19.17 25.46 -1.81
C LEU A 9 17.90 25.57 -0.95
N PHE A 10 17.83 26.67 -0.18
CA PHE A 10 16.72 27.07 0.66
C PHE A 10 15.40 27.24 -0.10
N SER A 11 15.44 27.93 -1.24
CA SER A 11 14.25 28.21 -2.07
C SER A 11 13.68 26.94 -2.71
N GLU A 12 14.54 26.00 -3.10
CA GLU A 12 14.13 24.76 -3.73
C GLU A 12 13.61 23.74 -2.70
N CYS A 13 14.24 23.64 -1.52
CA CYS A 13 13.72 22.83 -0.42
C CYS A 13 12.31 23.28 0.02
N ILE A 14 12.05 24.60 0.07
CA ILE A 14 10.72 25.14 0.38
C ILE A 14 9.72 24.83 -0.74
N ARG A 15 10.10 25.03 -2.01
CA ARG A 15 9.25 24.68 -3.15
C ARG A 15 8.81 23.22 -3.09
N LEU A 16 9.75 22.32 -2.78
CA LEU A 16 9.50 20.89 -2.71
C LEU A 16 8.74 20.48 -1.44
N ALA A 17 9.00 21.09 -0.28
CA ALA A 17 8.22 20.81 0.93
C ALA A 17 6.73 21.13 0.73
N ARG A 18 6.43 22.21 -0.01
CA ARG A 18 5.06 22.60 -0.36
C ARG A 18 4.36 21.62 -1.30
N ILE A 19 5.08 20.88 -2.15
CA ILE A 19 4.47 19.78 -2.94
C ILE A 19 3.81 18.73 -2.05
N PHE A 20 4.35 18.52 -0.85
CA PHE A 20 3.86 17.51 0.09
C PHE A 20 2.95 18.09 1.17
N ASP A 21 3.06 19.39 1.47
CA ASP A 21 2.25 20.09 2.45
C ASP A 21 2.21 21.60 2.14
N ASP A 22 1.14 22.05 1.49
CA ASP A 22 0.96 23.43 1.07
C ASP A 22 0.83 24.44 2.23
N SER A 23 0.65 23.96 3.48
CA SER A 23 0.55 24.80 4.67
C SER A 23 1.91 25.34 5.17
N ILE A 24 3.02 24.82 4.63
CA ILE A 24 4.38 25.22 5.02
C ILE A 24 4.65 26.67 4.58
N SER A 25 4.79 27.55 5.56
CA SER A 25 5.09 28.97 5.34
C SER A 25 6.56 29.16 4.92
N PRO A 26 6.84 29.96 3.88
CA PRO A 26 8.21 30.28 3.45
C PRO A 26 9.01 31.10 4.48
N HIS A 27 8.37 31.55 5.57
CA HIS A 27 8.97 32.45 6.56
C HIS A 27 9.20 31.84 7.96
N ASN A 28 8.75 30.61 8.23
CA ASN A 28 8.87 29.99 9.56
C ASN A 28 9.43 28.55 9.47
N TYR A 29 10.75 28.42 9.36
CA TYR A 29 11.43 27.22 8.87
C TYR A 29 12.37 26.52 9.87
N LYS A 30 12.63 27.11 11.05
CA LYS A 30 13.62 26.59 12.01
C LYS A 30 13.29 25.19 12.55
N ASP A 31 12.01 24.81 12.52
CA ASP A 31 11.54 23.47 12.92
C ASP A 31 11.44 22.49 11.74
N VAL A 32 11.67 22.96 10.52
CA VAL A 32 11.39 22.25 9.26
C VAL A 32 12.68 21.74 8.62
N TYR A 33 13.88 22.25 8.93
CA TYR A 33 15.11 21.68 8.39
C TYR A 33 16.29 21.64 9.37
N SER A 34 17.20 20.70 9.18
CA SER A 34 18.52 20.66 9.82
C SER A 34 19.58 20.18 8.82
N PHE A 35 20.84 20.53 9.01
CA PHE A 35 21.94 19.98 8.22
C PHE A 35 22.70 18.98 9.09
N ASP A 36 22.94 17.80 8.57
CA ASP A 36 23.78 16.80 9.24
C ASP A 36 25.20 16.95 8.71
N GLU A 37 26.11 17.45 9.55
CA GLU A 37 27.51 17.66 9.19
C GLU A 37 28.26 16.35 8.93
N GLU A 38 27.87 15.24 9.57
CA GLU A 38 28.52 13.94 9.43
C GLU A 38 28.15 13.28 8.11
N THR A 39 26.87 13.34 7.73
CA THR A 39 26.38 12.75 6.47
C THR A 39 26.35 13.74 5.30
N GLN A 40 26.65 15.02 5.57
CA GLN A 40 26.54 16.16 4.65
C GLN A 40 25.15 16.33 4.04
N CYS A 41 24.08 15.79 4.64
CA CYS A 41 22.73 15.81 4.05
C CYS A 41 21.87 16.94 4.62
N ALA A 42 20.95 17.45 3.79
CA ALA A 42 19.86 18.29 4.29
C ALA A 42 18.73 17.41 4.85
N LEU A 43 18.28 17.70 6.07
CA LEU A 43 17.13 17.07 6.70
C LEU A 43 15.95 18.03 6.63
N VAL A 44 14.76 17.54 6.31
CA VAL A 44 13.51 18.30 6.41
C VAL A 44 12.53 17.55 7.30
N LYS A 45 11.97 18.19 8.32
CA LYS A 45 10.95 17.62 9.21
C LYS A 45 9.57 18.10 8.75
N ILE A 46 8.73 17.18 8.30
CA ILE A 46 7.34 17.45 7.88
C ILE A 46 6.41 16.61 8.76
N ASN A 47 5.46 17.24 9.46
CA ASN A 47 4.46 16.56 10.31
C ASN A 47 5.09 15.57 11.31
N ASN A 48 6.14 16.01 12.02
CA ASN A 48 6.95 15.21 12.95
C ASN A 48 7.73 14.03 12.37
N ARG A 49 7.76 13.86 11.04
CA ARG A 49 8.60 12.86 10.35
C ARG A 49 9.88 13.50 9.83
N LYS A 50 11.04 12.90 10.13
CA LYS A 50 12.33 13.31 9.55
C LYS A 50 12.43 12.76 8.11
N LYS A 51 12.66 13.63 7.13
CA LYS A 51 12.96 13.27 5.74
C LYS A 51 14.41 13.67 5.44
N PHE A 52 15.15 12.79 4.78
CA PHE A 52 16.53 13.03 4.35
C PHE A 52 16.54 13.47 2.88
N PHE A 53 17.32 14.51 2.56
CA PHE A 53 17.49 15.04 1.22
C PHE A 53 18.98 15.09 0.88
N GLY A 54 19.43 14.01 0.20
CA GLY A 54 20.62 13.93 -0.67
C GLY A 54 21.99 14.16 -0.04
N LYS A 55 23.01 13.43 -0.53
CA LYS A 55 24.41 13.84 -0.37
C LYS A 55 24.74 14.93 -1.39
N PRO A 56 25.41 16.02 -1.02
CA PRO A 56 26.07 16.87 -1.98
C PRO A 56 27.18 16.06 -2.66
N TYR A 57 27.32 16.18 -3.98
CA TYR A 57 28.56 15.79 -4.65
C TYR A 57 29.76 16.55 -4.04
N ASP A 58 30.98 16.04 -4.30
CA ASP A 58 32.30 16.45 -3.76
C ASP A 58 32.64 17.96 -3.71
N ASN A 59 31.77 18.85 -4.20
CA ASN A 59 31.95 20.30 -4.28
C ASN A 59 30.99 21.11 -3.37
N ALA A 60 30.41 20.50 -2.32
CA ALA A 60 29.64 21.25 -1.33
C ALA A 60 30.51 22.32 -0.65
N ARG A 61 30.09 23.59 -0.65
CA ARG A 61 30.75 24.67 0.09
C ARG A 61 29.80 25.29 1.10
N LEU A 62 30.22 25.41 2.35
CA LEU A 62 29.49 26.15 3.38
C LEU A 62 30.09 27.56 3.49
N ILE A 63 29.33 28.60 3.17
CA ILE A 63 29.76 30.00 3.24
C ILE A 63 28.73 30.79 4.03
N ASN A 64 29.12 31.39 5.16
CA ASN A 64 28.25 32.18 6.04
C ASN A 64 26.96 31.44 6.47
N GLY A 65 27.08 30.14 6.78
CA GLY A 65 25.96 29.30 7.20
C GLY A 65 25.02 28.86 6.07
N ARG A 66 25.42 29.06 4.80
CA ARG A 66 24.67 28.63 3.61
C ARG A 66 25.46 27.59 2.82
N LEU A 67 24.80 26.51 2.41
CA LEU A 67 25.40 25.40 1.66
C LEU A 67 25.17 25.59 0.15
N TYR A 68 26.25 25.48 -0.62
CA TYR A 68 26.29 25.64 -2.08
C TYR A 68 26.70 24.32 -2.72
N VAL A 69 25.97 23.84 -3.72
CA VAL A 69 26.15 22.53 -4.36
C VAL A 69 25.92 22.60 -5.87
N ASP A 70 26.78 21.96 -6.67
CA ASP A 70 26.72 22.00 -8.14
C ASP A 70 25.62 21.10 -8.73
N LYS A 71 25.25 20.02 -8.04
CA LYS A 71 24.25 19.04 -8.51
C LYS A 71 23.59 18.33 -7.32
N PHE A 72 22.25 18.29 -7.31
CA PHE A 72 21.46 17.56 -6.31
C PHE A 72 20.95 16.25 -6.92
N GLU A 73 21.28 15.10 -6.32
CA GLU A 73 20.60 13.84 -6.59
C GLU A 73 19.72 13.48 -5.39
N PHE A 74 18.44 13.28 -5.66
CA PHE A 74 17.44 12.99 -4.65
C PHE A 74 17.38 11.49 -4.38
N TYR A 75 17.71 11.09 -3.15
CA TYR A 75 17.45 9.75 -2.65
C TYR A 75 16.45 9.86 -1.50
N SER A 76 15.22 9.42 -1.71
CA SER A 76 14.25 9.30 -0.61
C SER A 76 14.45 7.96 0.08
N PHE A 77 15.11 7.94 1.22
CA PHE A 77 15.09 6.78 2.13
C PHE A 77 13.91 6.96 3.08
N PHE A 78 12.75 6.46 2.68
CA PHE A 78 11.65 6.23 3.62
C PHE A 78 11.92 4.92 4.35
N GLN A 79 11.94 4.93 5.69
CA GLN A 79 11.48 3.73 6.37
C GLN A 79 9.98 3.64 6.10
N ASN A 80 9.58 2.63 5.33
CA ASN A 80 8.18 2.37 5.08
C ASN A 80 7.44 2.21 6.43
N PRO A 81 6.23 2.75 6.59
CA PRO A 81 5.50 2.70 7.85
C PRO A 81 5.18 1.25 8.23
N ASN A 82 5.06 1.01 9.54
CA ASN A 82 4.47 -0.23 10.02
C ASN A 82 2.96 -0.22 9.74
N ALA A 83 2.38 -1.37 9.46
CA ALA A 83 0.99 -1.44 9.03
C ALA A 83 0.17 -2.59 9.65
N ILE A 84 -1.12 -2.36 9.80
CA ILE A 84 -2.11 -3.42 9.99
C ILE A 84 -2.80 -3.64 8.64
N ILE A 85 -2.68 -4.84 8.09
CA ILE A 85 -3.23 -5.19 6.78
C ILE A 85 -4.40 -6.14 6.97
N VAL A 86 -5.59 -5.70 6.63
CA VAL A 86 -6.80 -6.52 6.59
C VAL A 86 -6.85 -7.27 5.26
N ILE A 87 -6.83 -8.60 5.31
CA ILE A 87 -6.83 -9.47 4.14
C ILE A 87 -8.19 -10.19 4.06
N PRO A 88 -9.02 -9.89 3.04
CA PRO A 88 -10.36 -10.44 2.93
C PRO A 88 -10.35 -11.92 2.53
N GLY A 89 -11.51 -12.56 2.69
CA GLY A 89 -11.77 -13.92 2.25
C GLY A 89 -12.17 -13.98 0.78
N ILE A 90 -12.53 -15.18 0.34
CA ILE A 90 -13.07 -15.40 -1.01
C ILE A 90 -14.25 -14.47 -1.26
N MET A 91 -14.26 -13.80 -2.42
CA MET A 91 -15.30 -12.85 -2.82
C MET A 91 -15.40 -11.58 -1.96
N GLY A 92 -14.46 -11.35 -1.03
CA GLY A 92 -14.46 -10.16 -0.16
C GLY A 92 -13.91 -8.89 -0.81
N SER A 93 -13.19 -8.99 -1.94
CA SER A 93 -12.75 -7.82 -2.72
C SER A 93 -13.68 -7.55 -3.88
N ARG A 94 -14.04 -6.28 -4.13
CA ARG A 94 -14.75 -5.87 -5.35
C ARG A 94 -13.83 -6.02 -6.57
N LEU A 95 -14.36 -6.47 -7.71
CA LEU A 95 -13.62 -6.66 -8.96
C LEU A 95 -14.20 -5.81 -10.08
N LYS A 96 -13.34 -5.27 -10.95
CA LYS A 96 -13.73 -4.51 -12.14
C LYS A 96 -13.02 -4.97 -13.41
N TYR A 97 -13.73 -4.89 -14.54
CA TYR A 97 -13.18 -4.98 -15.89
C TYR A 97 -13.23 -3.60 -16.54
N GLY A 98 -12.07 -2.98 -16.75
CA GLY A 98 -11.99 -1.58 -17.17
C GLY A 98 -12.70 -0.66 -16.16
N ARG A 99 -13.74 0.05 -16.61
CA ARG A 99 -14.58 0.90 -15.76
C ARG A 99 -15.79 0.18 -15.15
N ARG A 100 -16.08 -1.05 -15.59
CA ARG A 100 -17.26 -1.80 -15.18
C ARG A 100 -16.98 -2.60 -13.91
N LYS A 101 -17.75 -2.37 -12.84
CA LYS A 101 -17.77 -3.27 -11.68
C LYS A 101 -18.44 -4.59 -12.10
N VAL A 102 -17.76 -5.71 -11.89
CA VAL A 102 -18.23 -7.05 -12.30
C VAL A 102 -18.46 -7.98 -11.11
N TRP A 103 -18.03 -7.59 -9.92
CA TRP A 103 -18.30 -8.29 -8.68
C TRP A 103 -18.74 -7.32 -7.59
N GLU A 104 -19.65 -7.78 -6.73
CA GLU A 104 -20.62 -7.03 -5.91
C GLU A 104 -21.91 -6.68 -6.68
N PRO A 105 -22.72 -7.71 -7.02
CA PRO A 105 -24.06 -7.47 -7.54
C PRO A 105 -25.00 -6.92 -6.47
N THR A 106 -25.93 -6.10 -6.91
CA THR A 106 -27.12 -5.72 -6.14
C THR A 106 -28.17 -6.83 -6.19
N SER A 107 -29.06 -6.88 -5.20
CA SER A 107 -30.18 -7.85 -5.19
C SER A 107 -31.06 -7.74 -6.44
N ALA A 108 -31.24 -6.53 -6.99
CA ALA A 108 -31.99 -6.32 -8.23
C ALA A 108 -31.29 -6.94 -9.45
N GLU A 109 -29.96 -6.84 -9.55
CA GLU A 109 -29.20 -7.44 -10.64
C GLU A 109 -29.26 -8.97 -10.60
N VAL A 110 -29.27 -9.57 -9.40
CA VAL A 110 -29.44 -11.02 -9.21
C VAL A 110 -30.88 -11.45 -9.56
N LEU A 111 -31.89 -10.80 -8.96
CA LEU A 111 -33.30 -11.18 -9.17
C LEU A 111 -33.77 -11.01 -10.63
N SER A 112 -33.20 -10.05 -11.37
CA SER A 112 -33.52 -9.83 -12.79
C SER A 112 -32.76 -10.75 -13.75
N GLY A 113 -31.81 -11.55 -13.27
CA GLY A 113 -30.91 -12.33 -14.13
C GLY A 113 -29.84 -11.49 -14.85
N TYR A 114 -29.75 -10.19 -14.54
CA TYR A 114 -28.82 -9.28 -15.19
C TYR A 114 -27.38 -9.60 -14.81
N PHE A 115 -27.12 -9.94 -13.55
CA PHE A 115 -25.79 -10.31 -13.06
C PHE A 115 -25.27 -11.56 -13.78
N GLU A 116 -26.09 -12.60 -13.85
CA GLU A 116 -25.81 -13.88 -14.49
C GLU A 116 -25.52 -13.68 -15.98
N LYS A 117 -26.34 -12.87 -16.66
CA LYS A 117 -26.20 -12.66 -18.10
C LYS A 117 -25.04 -11.73 -18.48
N HIS A 118 -24.72 -10.73 -17.66
CA HIS A 118 -23.85 -9.63 -18.07
C HIS A 118 -22.57 -9.44 -17.25
N MET A 119 -22.46 -10.02 -16.05
CA MET A 119 -21.26 -9.92 -15.21
C MET A 119 -20.54 -11.26 -15.04
N VAL A 120 -21.27 -12.35 -14.79
CA VAL A 120 -20.68 -13.69 -14.62
C VAL A 120 -19.76 -14.10 -15.77
N PRO A 121 -20.02 -13.77 -17.05
CA PRO A 121 -19.07 -14.07 -18.13
C PRO A 121 -17.66 -13.48 -17.93
N TYR A 122 -17.53 -12.35 -17.22
CA TYR A 122 -16.22 -11.75 -16.89
C TYR A 122 -15.51 -12.48 -15.74
N LEU A 123 -16.29 -13.14 -14.87
CA LEU A 123 -15.78 -13.93 -13.75
C LEU A 123 -15.31 -15.32 -14.19
N ALA A 124 -15.72 -15.79 -15.37
CA ALA A 124 -15.42 -17.11 -15.87
C ALA A 124 -13.91 -17.42 -15.94
N GLN A 125 -13.58 -18.67 -15.56
CA GLN A 125 -12.27 -19.28 -15.74
C GLN A 125 -12.30 -20.25 -16.94
N SER A 126 -11.13 -20.56 -17.48
CA SER A 126 -10.94 -21.63 -18.45
C SER A 126 -11.04 -22.99 -17.77
N GLU A 127 -11.12 -24.07 -18.56
CA GLU A 127 -11.12 -25.45 -18.04
C GLU A 127 -9.87 -25.78 -17.21
N LYS A 128 -8.77 -25.05 -17.43
CA LYS A 128 -7.53 -25.16 -16.65
C LYS A 128 -7.49 -24.25 -15.42
N GLY A 129 -8.59 -23.56 -15.10
CA GLY A 129 -8.69 -22.64 -13.96
C GLY A 129 -8.11 -21.24 -14.20
N TYR A 130 -7.63 -20.91 -15.40
CA TYR A 130 -7.14 -19.56 -15.68
C TYR A 130 -8.28 -18.56 -15.91
N SER A 131 -8.23 -17.41 -15.25
CA SER A 131 -9.16 -16.30 -15.50
C SER A 131 -9.19 -15.91 -16.99
N ARG A 132 -10.37 -15.88 -17.61
CA ARG A 132 -10.50 -15.45 -19.02
C ARG A 132 -10.27 -13.96 -19.20
N TYR A 133 -10.54 -13.18 -18.16
CA TYR A 133 -10.34 -11.74 -18.13
C TYR A 133 -9.48 -11.36 -16.93
N TYR A 134 -8.53 -10.47 -17.18
CA TYR A 134 -7.86 -9.75 -16.11
C TYR A 134 -8.85 -8.80 -15.44
N LEU A 135 -9.12 -9.03 -14.16
CA LEU A 135 -9.95 -8.16 -13.35
C LEU A 135 -9.09 -7.41 -12.35
N LYS A 136 -9.34 -6.11 -12.22
CA LYS A 136 -8.64 -5.29 -11.25
C LYS A 136 -9.41 -5.33 -9.92
N PRO A 137 -8.77 -5.71 -8.80
CA PRO A 137 -9.37 -5.54 -7.49
C PRO A 137 -9.49 -4.05 -7.15
N VAL A 138 -10.53 -3.70 -6.40
CA VAL A 138 -10.76 -2.33 -5.91
C VAL A 138 -10.40 -2.29 -4.44
N ASN A 139 -9.31 -1.58 -4.12
CA ASN A 139 -8.96 -1.27 -2.74
C ASN A 139 -9.68 0.02 -2.31
N ASP A 140 -10.89 -0.13 -1.81
CA ASP A 140 -11.74 0.95 -1.27
C ASP A 140 -11.83 0.95 0.25
N GLN A 141 -11.00 0.13 0.91
CA GLN A 141 -10.94 -0.04 2.37
C GLN A 141 -12.20 -0.66 3.01
N LYS A 142 -13.14 -1.17 2.22
CA LYS A 142 -14.43 -1.66 2.71
C LYS A 142 -14.76 -3.07 2.26
N GLY A 143 -14.21 -3.50 1.13
CA GLY A 143 -14.52 -4.80 0.54
C GLY A 143 -15.97 -4.90 0.02
N ALA A 144 -16.30 -6.02 -0.63
CA ALA A 144 -17.61 -6.23 -1.23
C ALA A 144 -18.74 -6.15 -0.18
N MET A 145 -19.84 -5.50 -0.54
CA MET A 145 -20.98 -5.22 0.33
C MET A 145 -20.61 -4.44 1.60
N ASP A 146 -19.48 -3.73 1.58
CA ASP A 146 -18.88 -3.03 2.73
C ASP A 146 -18.62 -3.93 3.95
N SER A 147 -18.47 -5.24 3.75
CA SER A 147 -18.38 -6.23 4.84
C SER A 147 -17.15 -6.08 5.73
N TYR A 148 -16.13 -5.33 5.30
CA TYR A 148 -14.91 -5.06 6.06
C TYR A 148 -14.82 -3.61 6.55
N LYS A 149 -15.82 -2.78 6.26
CA LYS A 149 -15.80 -1.36 6.61
C LYS A 149 -15.60 -1.16 8.12
N GLU A 150 -16.42 -1.84 8.93
CA GLU A 150 -16.44 -1.67 10.39
C GLU A 150 -15.10 -2.07 11.02
N ILE A 151 -14.55 -3.24 10.67
CA ILE A 151 -13.25 -3.68 11.21
C ILE A 151 -12.11 -2.74 10.79
N VAL A 152 -12.10 -2.25 9.55
CA VAL A 152 -11.07 -1.30 9.10
C VAL A 152 -11.20 0.05 9.81
N GLU A 153 -12.43 0.55 9.99
CA GLU A 153 -12.69 1.82 10.67
C GLU A 153 -12.32 1.75 12.17
N GLU A 154 -12.68 0.68 12.88
CA GLU A 154 -12.30 0.50 14.29
C GLU A 154 -10.79 0.32 14.45
N LEU A 155 -10.13 -0.45 13.57
CA LEU A 155 -8.66 -0.56 13.60
C LEU A 155 -7.99 0.79 13.37
N LYS A 156 -8.51 1.62 12.44
CA LYS A 156 -8.00 2.98 12.20
C LYS A 156 -8.17 3.86 13.44
N LYS A 157 -9.33 3.81 14.06
CA LYS A 157 -9.65 4.60 15.24
C LYS A 157 -8.70 4.28 16.40
N GLU A 158 -8.44 3.00 16.65
CA GLU A 158 -7.62 2.57 17.78
C GLU A 158 -6.10 2.63 17.52
N PHE A 159 -5.65 2.34 16.29
CA PHE A 159 -4.21 2.09 16.03
C PHE A 159 -3.54 3.06 15.05
N SER A 160 -4.24 4.05 14.49
CA SER A 160 -3.67 4.98 13.48
C SER A 160 -2.50 5.85 13.97
N ALA A 161 -2.33 5.98 15.28
CA ALA A 161 -1.17 6.67 15.86
C ALA A 161 0.15 5.90 15.68
N GLU A 162 0.10 4.57 15.61
CA GLU A 162 1.28 3.70 15.54
C GLU A 162 1.37 2.94 14.21
N TYR A 163 0.24 2.54 13.64
CA TYR A 163 0.17 1.72 12.43
C TYR A 163 -0.63 2.39 11.33
N PHE A 164 -0.16 2.25 10.10
CA PHE A 164 -0.98 2.48 8.92
C PHE A 164 -1.97 1.32 8.75
N VAL A 165 -3.27 1.59 8.74
CA VAL A 165 -4.28 0.54 8.55
C VAL A 165 -4.72 0.51 7.10
N ASP A 166 -4.54 -0.64 6.46
CA ASP A 166 -4.88 -0.86 5.06
C ASP A 166 -5.70 -2.13 4.85
N PHE A 167 -6.33 -2.22 3.69
CA PHE A 167 -7.07 -3.36 3.19
C PHE A 167 -6.40 -3.89 1.92
N PHE A 168 -6.01 -5.16 1.93
CA PHE A 168 -5.40 -5.77 0.75
C PHE A 168 -6.46 -6.37 -0.17
N ALA A 169 -6.90 -5.61 -1.18
CA ALA A 169 -7.82 -6.10 -2.18
C ALA A 169 -7.10 -6.96 -3.24
N TYR A 170 -7.65 -8.13 -3.56
CA TYR A 170 -7.06 -9.07 -4.53
C TYR A 170 -8.11 -9.78 -5.39
N ASP A 171 -7.69 -10.36 -6.52
CA ASP A 171 -8.57 -11.19 -7.36
C ASP A 171 -8.71 -12.58 -6.74
N TRP A 172 -9.81 -12.77 -6.03
CA TRP A 172 -10.13 -13.98 -5.28
C TRP A 172 -10.39 -15.22 -6.16
N ARG A 173 -10.40 -15.07 -7.48
CA ARG A 173 -10.45 -16.21 -8.41
C ARG A 173 -9.08 -16.83 -8.66
N LEU A 174 -8.01 -16.06 -8.42
CA LEU A 174 -6.64 -16.52 -8.65
C LEU A 174 -6.18 -17.46 -7.53
N PRO A 175 -5.26 -18.40 -7.84
CA PRO A 175 -4.65 -19.25 -6.82
C PRO A 175 -4.03 -18.44 -5.67
N CYS A 176 -4.02 -19.02 -4.48
CA CYS A 176 -3.48 -18.34 -3.29
C CYS A 176 -2.00 -17.97 -3.47
N GLU A 177 -1.23 -18.78 -4.20
CA GLU A 177 0.18 -18.57 -4.52
C GLU A 177 0.38 -17.30 -5.35
N ILE A 178 -0.47 -17.08 -6.34
CA ILE A 178 -0.40 -15.86 -7.17
C ILE A 178 -0.74 -14.64 -6.32
N ASN A 179 -1.81 -14.71 -5.53
CA ASN A 179 -2.18 -13.61 -4.63
C ASN A 179 -1.14 -13.37 -3.53
N ARG A 180 -0.42 -14.41 -3.11
CA ARG A 180 0.71 -14.32 -2.18
C ARG A 180 1.88 -13.54 -2.76
N ASP A 181 2.21 -13.71 -4.05
CA ASP A 181 3.26 -12.92 -4.70
C ASP A 181 2.84 -11.45 -4.81
N ILE A 182 1.58 -11.20 -5.15
CA ILE A 182 1.01 -9.85 -5.18
C ILE A 182 1.04 -9.22 -3.78
N LEU A 183 0.73 -9.98 -2.72
CA LEU A 183 0.81 -9.52 -1.34
C LEU A 183 2.26 -9.21 -0.93
N ALA A 184 3.22 -10.05 -1.31
CA ALA A 184 4.63 -9.84 -1.01
C ALA A 184 5.13 -8.53 -1.64
N ASP A 185 4.79 -8.30 -2.92
CA ASP A 185 5.10 -7.08 -3.64
C ASP A 185 4.44 -5.86 -2.99
N TYR A 186 3.16 -6.00 -2.62
CA TYR A 186 2.40 -4.96 -1.93
C TYR A 186 3.06 -4.56 -0.61
N ILE A 187 3.44 -5.53 0.22
CA ILE A 187 4.08 -5.25 1.51
C ILE A 187 5.45 -4.62 1.32
N ARG A 188 6.29 -5.23 0.49
CA ARG A 188 7.67 -4.79 0.25
C ARG A 188 7.76 -3.37 -0.29
N GLN A 189 6.82 -2.96 -1.14
CA GLN A 189 6.82 -1.63 -1.75
C GLN A 189 6.30 -0.55 -0.79
N ASN A 190 5.42 -0.88 0.15
CA ASN A 190 4.65 0.12 0.90
C ASN A 190 4.90 0.12 2.42
N TYR A 191 5.35 -0.99 3.03
CA TYR A 191 5.42 -1.15 4.48
C TYR A 191 6.75 -1.69 5.00
N GLY A 192 7.01 -1.43 6.27
CA GLY A 192 8.09 -2.00 7.06
C GLY A 192 7.65 -3.32 7.69
N GLU A 193 7.37 -3.29 9.00
CA GLU A 193 6.75 -4.38 9.76
C GLU A 193 5.23 -4.38 9.57
N VAL A 194 4.59 -5.55 9.54
CA VAL A 194 3.16 -5.70 9.33
C VAL A 194 2.49 -6.61 10.36
N ILE A 195 1.25 -6.28 10.69
CA ILE A 195 0.29 -7.14 11.38
C ILE A 195 -0.73 -7.57 10.35
N LEU A 196 -0.93 -8.88 10.19
CA LEU A 196 -1.86 -9.42 9.20
C LEU A 196 -3.16 -9.85 9.89
N VAL A 197 -4.27 -9.21 9.55
CA VAL A 197 -5.62 -9.55 10.04
C VAL A 197 -6.40 -10.20 8.91
N CYS A 198 -6.56 -11.52 8.97
CA CYS A 198 -6.98 -12.32 7.83
C CYS A 198 -8.33 -12.98 8.06
N HIS A 199 -9.24 -12.88 7.09
CA HIS A 199 -10.52 -13.60 7.11
C HIS A 199 -10.54 -14.74 6.10
N SER A 200 -10.96 -15.93 6.53
CA SER A 200 -11.23 -17.07 5.66
C SER A 200 -10.05 -17.36 4.72
N MET A 201 -10.28 -17.45 3.39
CA MET A 201 -9.23 -17.69 2.40
C MET A 201 -8.06 -16.70 2.45
N GLY A 202 -8.26 -15.49 2.97
CA GLY A 202 -7.20 -14.51 3.17
C GLY A 202 -6.08 -15.00 4.08
N GLY A 203 -6.39 -15.87 5.05
CA GLY A 203 -5.37 -16.45 5.93
C GLY A 203 -4.48 -17.46 5.23
N LEU A 204 -4.95 -18.14 4.18
CA LEU A 204 -4.13 -19.04 3.37
C LEU A 204 -3.09 -18.24 2.54
N ILE A 205 -3.50 -17.08 2.03
CA ILE A 205 -2.60 -16.17 1.31
C ILE A 205 -1.51 -15.65 2.25
N ALA A 206 -1.90 -15.19 3.44
CA ALA A 206 -0.97 -14.70 4.46
C ALA A 206 -0.02 -15.80 4.97
N GLU A 207 -0.52 -17.00 5.23
CA GLU A 207 0.30 -18.15 5.61
C GLU A 207 1.33 -18.49 4.52
N SER A 208 0.89 -18.54 3.26
CA SER A 208 1.77 -18.78 2.12
C SER A 208 2.84 -17.69 1.98
N TYR A 209 2.49 -16.41 2.24
CA TYR A 209 3.43 -15.29 2.28
C TYR A 209 4.48 -15.45 3.37
N ILE A 210 4.08 -15.76 4.60
CA ILE A 210 4.98 -15.98 5.74
C ILE A 210 5.94 -17.13 5.45
N LYS A 211 5.44 -18.24 4.90
CA LYS A 211 6.24 -19.44 4.58
C LYS A 211 7.16 -19.27 3.38
N GLN A 212 6.96 -18.25 2.54
CA GLN A 212 7.74 -18.05 1.32
C GLN A 212 9.21 -17.72 1.60
N SER A 213 9.52 -16.95 2.65
CA SER A 213 10.90 -16.60 2.99
C SER A 213 11.05 -16.19 4.46
N TYR A 214 12.28 -16.29 4.97
CA TYR A 214 12.62 -15.78 6.30
C TYR A 214 12.41 -14.26 6.42
N ASP A 215 12.73 -13.49 5.38
CA ASP A 215 12.51 -12.03 5.37
C ASP A 215 11.02 -11.69 5.51
N ASN A 216 10.14 -12.37 4.75
CA ASN A 216 8.69 -12.19 4.87
C ASN A 216 8.20 -12.53 6.28
N SER A 217 8.70 -13.63 6.87
CA SER A 217 8.36 -14.03 8.23
C SER A 217 8.81 -12.99 9.27
N CYS A 218 10.03 -12.45 9.13
CA CYS A 218 10.55 -11.42 10.05
C CYS A 218 9.81 -10.09 9.95
N ARG A 219 9.17 -9.79 8.81
CA ARG A 219 8.33 -8.61 8.65
C ARG A 219 6.97 -8.74 9.34
N VAL A 220 6.52 -9.94 9.67
CA VAL A 220 5.20 -10.15 10.28
C VAL A 220 5.31 -10.18 11.80
N LYS A 221 4.80 -9.13 12.46
CA LYS A 221 4.74 -9.05 13.93
C LYS A 221 3.70 -9.99 14.52
N TYR A 222 2.51 -9.96 13.95
CA TYR A 222 1.38 -10.78 14.36
C TYR A 222 0.61 -11.29 13.14
N PHE A 223 0.24 -12.57 13.19
CA PHE A 223 -0.67 -13.20 12.24
C PHE A 223 -1.97 -13.56 12.95
N ILE A 224 -3.03 -12.82 12.64
CA ILE A 224 -4.37 -12.98 13.22
C ILE A 224 -5.27 -13.58 12.15
N SER A 225 -5.84 -14.75 12.42
CA SER A 225 -6.66 -15.50 11.47
C SER A 225 -8.08 -15.71 12.01
N LEU A 226 -9.06 -15.35 11.20
CA LEU A 226 -10.49 -15.43 11.49
C LEU A 226 -11.14 -16.44 10.53
N GLY A 227 -11.39 -17.67 11.01
CA GLY A 227 -12.10 -18.69 10.22
C GLY A 227 -11.35 -19.19 8.99
N THR A 228 -10.01 -19.14 8.98
CA THR A 228 -9.18 -19.62 7.85
C THR A 228 -9.25 -21.15 7.72
N PRO A 229 -9.59 -21.68 6.54
CA PRO A 229 -9.68 -23.13 6.32
C PRO A 229 -8.30 -23.73 5.99
N PHE A 230 -7.37 -23.76 6.95
CA PHE A 230 -5.99 -24.27 6.74
C PHE A 230 -5.94 -25.69 6.18
N LEU A 231 -6.94 -26.52 6.52
CA LEU A 231 -7.05 -27.91 6.07
C LEU A 231 -8.17 -28.12 5.04
N GLY A 232 -8.61 -27.03 4.40
CA GLY A 232 -9.74 -27.03 3.47
C GLY A 232 -11.10 -26.86 4.16
N ALA A 233 -12.15 -26.81 3.35
CA ALA A 233 -13.52 -26.64 3.81
C ALA A 233 -14.43 -27.68 3.11
N PRO A 234 -15.06 -28.62 3.85
CA PRO A 234 -15.93 -29.65 3.28
C PRO A 234 -17.07 -29.09 2.42
N LYS A 235 -17.55 -27.88 2.74
CA LYS A 235 -18.58 -27.15 2.00
C LYS A 235 -18.22 -26.90 0.52
N VAL A 236 -16.95 -27.01 0.14
CA VAL A 236 -16.52 -26.86 -1.26
C VAL A 236 -16.89 -28.07 -2.11
N ILE A 237 -17.13 -29.25 -1.50
CA ILE A 237 -17.55 -30.47 -2.21
C ILE A 237 -19.04 -30.41 -2.60
N SER A 238 -19.86 -29.67 -1.85
CA SER A 238 -21.26 -29.46 -2.20
C SER A 238 -21.38 -28.41 -3.32
N VAL A 239 -21.39 -28.88 -4.56
CA VAL A 239 -21.76 -28.06 -5.73
C VAL A 239 -23.29 -27.91 -5.73
N PHE A 240 -23.78 -26.67 -5.65
CA PHE A 240 -25.20 -26.32 -5.72
C PHE A 240 -25.61 -25.98 -7.16
#